data_AF-A0A951M7E5-F1
#
_entry.id   AF-A0A951M7E5-F1
#
_cell.length_a   1.000
_cell.length_b   1.000
_cell.length_c   1.000
_cell.angle_alpha   90.00
_cell.angle_beta   90.00
_cell.angle_gamma   90.00
#
_symmetry.space_group_name_H-M   'P 1'
#
loop_
_entity.id
_entity.type
_entity.pdbx_description
1 polymer ?
#
loop_
_entity_poly.entity_id
_entity_poly.type
_entity_poly.pdbx_seq_one_letter_code
_entity_poly.pdbx_strand_id
1 'polypeptide(L)'
;MLRPARRAGAQGFCAVDQLDPPKEEVLSVALLLMPKATAVWLVDNTSLSFEQIAEFCHLHPLEVKSIADGEVAAGIKGLDPVLTGQLTREEIERAEKDPGHSLKMAQGKVHLPEVKRKTKGPRYTPLSRRQDRPNAILWLLRNHAELKDAQISRLVGTTKSTIEAVRERTHWNSASLQPLDPVTLGLCSQIDLDMEVARAAKDKPAVVQDTGATLLPAEVTAARTKPAEPAEKLPTFAPSAPKPEEEKIDPDSVFAKLKDFKPKE
;
A
#
# COMPACT_ATOMS: atom_id res chain seq x y z
N MET A 1 49.83 -40.40 -39.63
CA MET A 1 48.85 -41.52 -39.71
C MET A 1 47.63 -41.18 -38.86
N LEU A 2 46.48 -41.79 -39.17
CA LEU A 2 45.25 -41.97 -38.38
C LEU A 2 44.84 -40.90 -37.34
N ARG A 3 43.70 -40.24 -37.58
CA ARG A 3 42.75 -39.86 -36.51
C ARG A 3 41.84 -41.05 -36.18
N PRO A 4 41.60 -41.38 -34.90
CA PRO A 4 40.45 -42.18 -34.48
C PRO A 4 39.41 -41.36 -33.68
N ALA A 5 38.16 -41.82 -33.66
CA ALA A 5 36.99 -41.06 -33.20
C ALA A 5 36.64 -41.22 -31.71
N ARG A 6 35.99 -40.20 -31.13
CA ARG A 6 34.85 -40.30 -30.18
C ARG A 6 33.87 -39.16 -30.54
N ARG A 7 32.68 -39.42 -31.10
CA ARG A 7 31.46 -40.12 -30.63
C ARG A 7 30.56 -39.17 -29.82
N ALA A 8 29.29 -39.12 -30.21
CA ALA A 8 28.32 -38.10 -29.85
C ALA A 8 27.98 -38.02 -28.34
N GLY A 9 27.61 -36.81 -27.90
CA GLY A 9 26.89 -36.54 -26.67
C GLY A 9 25.81 -35.49 -26.95
N ALA A 10 24.61 -35.94 -27.32
CA ALA A 10 23.51 -35.06 -27.68
C ALA A 10 22.88 -34.46 -26.41
N GLN A 11 23.19 -33.19 -26.12
CA GLN A 11 22.42 -32.40 -25.16
C GLN A 11 21.32 -31.66 -25.91
N GLY A 12 20.23 -32.37 -26.17
CA GLY A 12 18.96 -31.74 -26.52
C GLY A 12 18.45 -30.98 -25.31
N PHE A 13 18.84 -29.71 -25.18
CA PHE A 13 18.31 -28.85 -24.14
C PHE A 13 16.85 -28.61 -24.49
N CYS A 14 15.95 -29.29 -23.77
CA CYS A 14 14.52 -29.14 -23.99
C CYS A 14 14.15 -27.67 -23.80
N ALA A 15 13.76 -27.02 -24.90
CA ALA A 15 12.87 -25.87 -24.80
C ALA A 15 11.59 -26.41 -24.15
N VAL A 16 11.51 -26.27 -22.83
CA VAL A 16 10.23 -26.33 -22.13
C VAL A 16 9.52 -25.07 -22.60
N ASP A 17 8.71 -25.21 -23.64
CA ASP A 17 7.75 -24.18 -24.03
C ASP A 17 6.96 -23.85 -22.77
N GLN A 18 7.28 -22.69 -22.20
CA GLN A 18 6.52 -22.11 -21.12
C GLN A 18 5.21 -21.68 -21.77
N LEU A 19 4.28 -22.63 -21.82
CA LEU A 19 2.88 -22.40 -22.12
C LEU A 19 2.38 -21.40 -21.06
N ASP A 20 2.51 -20.11 -21.41
CA ASP A 20 1.72 -19.05 -20.80
C ASP A 20 0.29 -19.61 -20.74
N PRO A 21 -0.31 -19.73 -19.54
CA PRO A 21 -1.69 -20.17 -19.47
C PRO A 21 -2.51 -19.24 -20.36
N PRO A 22 -3.55 -19.74 -21.07
CA PRO A 22 -4.39 -18.87 -21.87
C PRO A 22 -4.84 -17.75 -20.96
N LYS A 23 -4.35 -16.54 -21.24
CA LYS A 23 -4.83 -15.34 -20.60
C LYS A 23 -6.30 -15.37 -20.96
N GLU A 24 -7.16 -15.57 -19.97
CA GLU A 24 -8.55 -15.20 -20.13
C GLU A 24 -8.48 -13.73 -20.51
N GLU A 25 -8.70 -13.48 -21.81
CA GLU A 25 -9.18 -12.19 -22.25
C GLU A 25 -10.51 -12.05 -21.55
N VAL A 26 -10.45 -11.51 -20.32
CA VAL A 26 -11.46 -10.63 -19.77
C VAL A 26 -11.63 -9.55 -20.82
N LEU A 27 -12.44 -9.90 -21.83
CA LEU A 27 -12.81 -9.03 -22.92
C LEU A 27 -13.32 -7.78 -22.23
N SER A 28 -12.53 -6.71 -22.32
CA SER A 28 -12.98 -5.38 -21.98
C SER A 28 -13.95 -4.97 -23.09
N VAL A 29 -15.08 -5.67 -23.15
CA VAL A 29 -16.20 -5.48 -24.05
C VAL A 29 -16.49 -3.99 -23.96
N ALA A 30 -16.18 -3.29 -25.04
CA ALA A 30 -16.33 -1.85 -25.09
C ALA A 30 -17.83 -1.57 -25.04
N LEU A 31 -18.34 -1.27 -23.85
CA LEU A 31 -19.77 -1.20 -23.58
C LEU A 31 -20.46 -0.32 -24.62
N LEU A 32 -21.24 -0.95 -25.51
CA LEU A 32 -21.97 -0.24 -26.56
C LEU A 32 -22.83 0.85 -25.90
N LEU A 33 -22.75 2.07 -26.42
CA LEU A 33 -23.31 3.23 -25.75
C LEU A 33 -24.83 3.13 -25.58
N MET A 34 -25.53 2.45 -26.51
CA MET A 34 -26.97 2.17 -26.47
C MET A 34 -27.29 0.84 -27.19
N PRO A 35 -27.04 -0.34 -26.59
CA PRO A 35 -27.13 -1.63 -27.30
C PRO A 35 -28.50 -1.90 -27.90
N LYS A 36 -29.60 -1.50 -27.23
CA LYS A 36 -30.96 -1.68 -27.75
C LYS A 36 -31.28 -0.79 -28.97
N ALA A 37 -30.77 0.44 -29.02
CA ALA A 37 -30.94 1.31 -30.18
C ALA A 37 -30.08 0.85 -31.38
N THR A 38 -28.89 0.31 -31.11
CA THR A 38 -28.04 -0.31 -32.14
C THR A 38 -28.65 -1.62 -32.67
N ALA A 39 -29.25 -2.45 -31.79
CA ALA A 39 -29.94 -3.67 -32.20
C ALA A 39 -31.13 -3.40 -33.13
N VAL A 40 -31.97 -2.41 -32.82
CA VAL A 40 -33.06 -1.94 -33.72
C VAL A 40 -32.50 -1.59 -35.10
N TRP A 41 -31.45 -0.75 -35.15
CA TRP A 41 -30.86 -0.33 -36.43
C TRP A 41 -30.30 -1.52 -37.23
N LEU A 42 -29.62 -2.47 -36.57
CA LEU A 42 -29.05 -3.65 -37.24
C LEU A 42 -30.15 -4.55 -37.81
N VAL A 43 -31.23 -4.79 -37.06
CA VAL A 43 -32.39 -5.57 -37.54
C VAL A 43 -33.07 -4.89 -38.74
N ASP A 44 -33.21 -3.57 -38.72
CA ASP A 44 -33.90 -2.82 -39.78
C ASP A 44 -33.06 -2.62 -41.06
N ASN A 45 -31.71 -2.61 -40.96
CA ASN A 45 -30.81 -2.14 -42.04
C ASN A 45 -29.79 -3.17 -42.52
N THR A 46 -29.72 -4.37 -41.93
CA THR A 46 -28.72 -5.41 -42.30
C THR A 46 -29.35 -6.80 -42.37
N SER A 47 -28.77 -7.70 -43.17
CA SER A 47 -29.24 -9.09 -43.34
C SER A 47 -28.58 -10.09 -42.38
N LEU A 48 -28.19 -9.62 -41.19
CA LEU A 48 -27.51 -10.41 -40.16
C LEU A 48 -28.45 -11.36 -39.41
N SER A 49 -27.91 -12.47 -38.88
CA SER A 49 -28.70 -13.35 -38.02
C SER A 49 -28.96 -12.74 -36.64
N PHE A 50 -30.09 -13.13 -36.03
CA PHE A 50 -30.44 -12.69 -34.67
C PHE A 50 -29.40 -13.12 -33.62
N GLU A 51 -28.65 -14.19 -33.86
CA GLU A 51 -27.58 -14.68 -32.99
C GLU A 51 -26.33 -13.79 -33.08
N GLN A 52 -25.92 -13.37 -34.29
CA GLN A 52 -24.83 -12.40 -34.47
C GLN A 52 -25.16 -11.02 -33.85
N ILE A 53 -26.41 -10.56 -34.01
CA ILE A 53 -26.86 -9.28 -33.39
C ILE A 53 -26.93 -9.42 -31.86
N ALA A 54 -27.39 -10.57 -31.34
CA ALA A 54 -27.43 -10.86 -29.91
C ALA A 54 -26.03 -10.87 -29.29
N GLU A 55 -25.07 -11.56 -29.92
CA GLU A 55 -23.67 -11.60 -29.49
C GLU A 55 -23.05 -10.20 -29.49
N PHE A 56 -23.23 -9.43 -30.57
CA PHE A 56 -22.67 -8.08 -30.70
C PHE A 56 -23.28 -7.07 -29.70
N CYS A 57 -24.61 -7.08 -29.53
CA CYS A 57 -25.29 -6.16 -28.63
C CYS A 57 -25.31 -6.63 -27.16
N HIS A 58 -24.80 -7.83 -26.87
CA HIS A 58 -24.89 -8.52 -25.59
C HIS A 58 -26.33 -8.58 -25.04
N LEU A 59 -27.28 -8.85 -25.94
CA LEU A 59 -28.70 -9.08 -25.63
C LEU A 59 -29.02 -10.56 -25.85
N HIS A 60 -30.08 -11.06 -25.22
CA HIS A 60 -30.55 -12.43 -25.52
C HIS A 60 -31.18 -12.45 -26.93
N PRO A 61 -31.02 -13.52 -27.75
CA PRO A 61 -31.63 -13.58 -29.09
C PRO A 61 -33.16 -13.47 -29.07
N LEU A 62 -33.82 -13.81 -27.96
CA LEU A 62 -35.25 -13.53 -27.76
C LEU A 62 -35.56 -12.04 -27.66
N GLU A 63 -34.70 -11.21 -27.05
CA GLU A 63 -34.88 -9.75 -27.04
C GLU A 63 -34.69 -9.16 -28.44
N VAL A 64 -33.71 -9.65 -29.20
CA VAL A 64 -33.53 -9.22 -30.61
C VAL A 64 -34.76 -9.60 -31.44
N LYS A 65 -35.36 -10.77 -31.17
CA LYS A 65 -36.62 -11.17 -31.80
C LYS A 65 -37.81 -10.28 -31.39
N SER A 66 -38.03 -10.03 -30.10
CA SER A 66 -39.09 -9.09 -29.65
C SER A 66 -38.83 -7.62 -30.06
N ILE A 67 -37.61 -7.28 -30.49
CA ILE A 67 -37.30 -6.02 -31.18
C ILE A 67 -37.77 -6.09 -32.64
N ALA A 68 -37.47 -7.17 -33.37
CA ALA A 68 -37.92 -7.39 -34.75
C ALA A 68 -39.46 -7.53 -34.89
N ASP A 69 -40.10 -8.18 -33.91
CA ASP A 69 -41.57 -8.27 -33.78
C ASP A 69 -42.20 -6.93 -33.31
N GLY A 70 -41.39 -5.89 -33.05
CA GLY A 70 -41.80 -4.52 -32.73
C GLY A 70 -42.26 -4.27 -31.28
N GLU A 71 -42.42 -5.32 -30.48
CA GLU A 71 -42.96 -5.30 -29.11
C GLU A 71 -42.12 -4.43 -28.14
N VAL A 72 -40.80 -4.61 -28.15
CA VAL A 72 -39.87 -3.94 -27.21
C VAL A 72 -39.35 -2.60 -27.74
N ALA A 73 -39.46 -2.36 -29.06
CA ALA A 73 -38.84 -1.23 -29.74
C ALA A 73 -39.77 -0.02 -29.96
N ALA A 74 -41.06 -0.12 -29.62
CA ALA A 74 -42.10 0.87 -29.92
C ALA A 74 -41.86 2.26 -29.29
N GLY A 75 -41.05 3.09 -29.97
CA GLY A 75 -40.65 4.44 -29.57
C GLY A 75 -39.14 4.69 -29.52
N ILE A 76 -38.32 3.65 -29.61
CA ILE A 76 -36.85 3.76 -29.68
C ILE A 76 -36.45 4.01 -31.14
N LYS A 77 -35.78 5.13 -31.41
CA LYS A 77 -35.14 5.35 -32.72
C LYS A 77 -33.84 4.57 -32.79
N GLY A 78 -33.64 3.81 -33.86
CA GLY A 78 -32.37 3.13 -34.13
C GLY A 78 -31.19 4.11 -34.19
N LEU A 79 -30.01 3.64 -33.80
CA LEU A 79 -28.77 4.42 -33.83
C LEU A 79 -27.69 3.69 -34.66
N ASP A 80 -27.30 4.30 -35.78
CA ASP A 80 -26.29 3.82 -36.71
C ASP A 80 -24.93 3.52 -36.02
N PRO A 81 -24.52 2.25 -35.88
CA PRO A 81 -23.22 1.90 -35.31
C PRO A 81 -22.07 2.33 -36.23
N VAL A 82 -22.33 2.49 -37.53
CA VAL A 82 -21.36 2.96 -38.53
C VAL A 82 -21.08 4.45 -38.38
N LEU A 83 -22.11 5.29 -38.23
CA LEU A 83 -21.92 6.73 -37.95
C LEU A 83 -21.31 6.97 -36.57
N THR A 84 -21.62 6.10 -35.60
CA THR A 84 -21.05 6.12 -34.24
C THR A 84 -19.61 5.58 -34.22
N GLY A 85 -19.10 5.02 -35.33
CA GLY A 85 -17.73 4.48 -35.43
C GLY A 85 -17.50 3.19 -34.63
N GLN A 86 -18.56 2.48 -34.24
CA GLN A 86 -18.53 1.24 -33.47
C GLN A 86 -18.41 -0.01 -34.37
N LEU A 87 -18.90 0.07 -35.62
CA LEU A 87 -18.72 -0.92 -36.68
C LEU A 87 -18.18 -0.25 -37.94
N THR A 88 -17.44 -0.99 -38.75
CA THR A 88 -17.15 -0.61 -40.14
C THR A 88 -18.15 -1.29 -41.07
N ARG A 89 -18.46 -0.64 -42.20
CA ARG A 89 -19.33 -1.23 -43.24
C ARG A 89 -18.73 -2.53 -43.81
N GLU A 90 -17.41 -2.59 -43.87
CA GLU A 90 -16.63 -3.78 -44.27
C GLU A 90 -16.76 -4.98 -43.31
N GLU A 91 -17.12 -4.76 -42.04
CA GLU A 91 -17.39 -5.82 -41.06
C GLU A 91 -18.80 -6.39 -41.27
N ILE A 92 -19.78 -5.50 -41.48
CA ILE A 92 -21.18 -5.88 -41.80
C ILE A 92 -21.21 -6.67 -43.11
N GLU A 93 -20.59 -6.16 -44.18
CA GLU A 93 -20.52 -6.85 -45.49
C GLU A 93 -19.78 -8.20 -45.45
N ARG A 94 -19.08 -8.56 -44.36
CA ARG A 94 -18.56 -9.91 -44.13
C ARG A 94 -19.53 -10.77 -43.34
N ALA A 95 -20.07 -10.23 -42.24
CA ALA A 95 -21.04 -10.92 -41.39
C ALA A 95 -22.37 -11.25 -42.11
N GLU A 96 -22.76 -10.48 -43.14
CA GLU A 96 -23.90 -10.77 -44.03
C GLU A 96 -23.65 -11.93 -45.01
N LYS A 97 -22.40 -12.31 -45.24
CA LYS A 97 -22.02 -13.44 -46.12
C LYS A 97 -21.84 -14.74 -45.33
N ASP A 98 -21.26 -14.61 -44.14
CA ASP A 98 -20.94 -15.73 -43.24
C ASP A 98 -21.79 -15.63 -41.95
N PRO A 99 -22.93 -16.34 -41.83
CA PRO A 99 -23.84 -16.22 -40.68
C PRO A 99 -23.26 -16.71 -39.35
N GLY A 100 -22.11 -17.40 -39.38
CA GLY A 100 -21.33 -17.80 -38.20
C GLY A 100 -20.19 -16.83 -37.84
N HIS A 101 -20.08 -15.66 -38.50
CA HIS A 101 -19.04 -14.68 -38.20
C HIS A 101 -19.50 -13.68 -37.14
N SER A 102 -18.90 -13.76 -35.95
CA SER A 102 -19.10 -12.82 -34.84
C SER A 102 -18.58 -11.42 -35.18
N LEU A 103 -19.47 -10.42 -35.17
CA LEU A 103 -19.11 -9.01 -35.38
C LEU A 103 -18.12 -8.52 -34.33
N LYS A 104 -17.01 -7.92 -34.76
CA LYS A 104 -16.02 -7.30 -33.87
C LYS A 104 -16.13 -5.79 -33.90
N MET A 105 -16.18 -5.16 -32.71
CA MET A 105 -16.21 -3.70 -32.60
C MET A 105 -14.95 -3.08 -33.21
N ALA A 106 -15.14 -2.02 -33.97
CA ALA A 106 -14.05 -1.24 -34.53
C ALA A 106 -13.25 -0.57 -33.39
N GLN A 107 -11.94 -0.80 -33.33
CA GLN A 107 -11.08 -0.10 -32.38
C GLN A 107 -11.06 1.39 -32.71
N GLY A 108 -11.66 2.20 -31.85
CA GLY A 108 -11.83 3.63 -32.06
C GLY A 108 -10.49 4.33 -32.30
N LYS A 109 -10.36 5.03 -33.43
CA LYS A 109 -9.14 5.72 -33.88
C LYS A 109 -8.60 6.78 -32.91
N VAL A 110 -9.37 7.14 -31.88
CA VAL A 110 -8.98 8.06 -30.81
C VAL A 110 -8.34 7.27 -29.67
N HIS A 111 -7.04 7.03 -29.77
CA HIS A 111 -6.25 6.59 -28.62
C HIS A 111 -6.16 7.74 -27.61
N LEU A 112 -7.15 7.80 -26.71
CA LEU A 112 -7.21 8.81 -25.66
C LEU A 112 -6.02 8.58 -24.71
N PRO A 113 -5.06 9.53 -24.60
CA PRO A 113 -3.82 9.29 -23.87
C PRO A 113 -4.14 9.00 -22.41
N GLU A 114 -3.60 7.89 -21.87
CA GLU A 114 -3.91 7.43 -20.53
C GLU A 114 -3.77 8.59 -19.53
N VAL A 115 -4.86 8.90 -18.82
CA VAL A 115 -4.94 10.09 -17.97
C VAL A 115 -4.05 9.86 -16.75
N LYS A 116 -2.77 10.24 -16.89
CA LYS A 116 -1.73 10.19 -15.85
C LYS A 116 -2.34 10.70 -14.55
N ARG A 117 -2.61 9.77 -13.63
CA ARG A 117 -3.42 9.99 -12.42
C ARG A 117 -2.82 11.16 -11.65
N LYS A 118 -3.45 12.34 -11.75
CA LYS A 118 -2.90 13.61 -11.25
C LYS A 118 -2.51 13.43 -9.80
N THR A 119 -1.23 13.64 -9.48
CA THR A 119 -0.65 13.39 -8.16
C THR A 119 -1.55 13.92 -7.07
N LYS A 120 -2.04 13.00 -6.20
CA LYS A 120 -3.02 13.17 -5.11
C LYS A 120 -2.96 14.58 -4.51
N GLY A 121 -3.76 15.48 -5.08
CA GLY A 121 -3.74 16.91 -4.74
C GLY A 121 -4.29 17.17 -3.33
N PRO A 122 -4.18 18.41 -2.82
CA PRO A 122 -4.71 18.78 -1.52
C PRO A 122 -6.19 18.40 -1.40
N ARG A 123 -6.51 17.39 -0.57
CA ARG A 123 -7.88 16.92 -0.36
C ARG A 123 -8.71 18.07 0.22
N TYR A 124 -9.79 18.43 -0.48
CA TYR A 124 -10.73 19.42 0.03
C TYR A 124 -11.49 18.85 1.24
N THR A 125 -11.18 19.36 2.43
CA THR A 125 -11.92 19.00 3.65
C THR A 125 -13.25 19.78 3.71
N PRO A 126 -14.41 19.09 3.82
CA PRO A 126 -15.71 19.75 3.92
C PRO A 126 -15.81 20.60 5.20
N LEU A 127 -16.65 21.64 5.17
CA LEU A 127 -16.67 22.70 6.19
C LEU A 127 -16.76 22.17 7.63
N SER A 128 -17.63 21.18 7.88
CA SER A 128 -17.82 20.56 9.20
C SER A 128 -16.52 19.99 9.78
N ARG A 129 -15.72 19.31 8.94
CA ARG A 129 -14.44 18.69 9.30
C ARG A 129 -13.27 19.68 9.34
N ARG A 130 -13.51 20.98 9.15
CA ARG A 130 -12.44 22.00 9.26
C ARG A 130 -12.11 22.37 10.70
N GLN A 131 -13.08 22.27 11.61
CA GLN A 131 -12.84 22.52 13.05
C GLN A 131 -11.97 21.42 13.69
N ASP A 132 -11.98 20.21 13.10
CA ASP A 132 -11.13 19.09 13.52
C ASP A 132 -9.66 19.24 13.11
N ARG A 133 -9.34 20.15 12.17
CA ARG A 133 -7.97 20.36 11.67
C ARG A 133 -6.97 20.87 12.73
N PRO A 134 -7.28 21.89 13.57
CA PRO A 134 -6.39 22.27 14.67
C PRO A 134 -6.27 21.18 15.75
N ASN A 135 -7.32 20.39 15.99
CA ASN A 135 -7.30 19.22 16.88
C ASN A 135 -6.30 18.15 16.38
N ALA A 136 -6.32 17.86 15.08
CA ALA A 136 -5.36 16.99 14.39
C ALA A 136 -3.92 17.51 14.44
N ILE A 137 -3.71 18.82 14.23
CA ILE A 137 -2.38 19.44 14.34
C ILE A 137 -1.84 19.31 15.77
N LEU A 138 -2.67 19.56 16.79
CA LEU A 138 -2.28 19.47 18.19
C LEU A 138 -1.86 18.04 18.59
N TRP A 139 -2.56 17.02 18.07
CA TRP A 139 -2.20 15.61 18.26
C TRP A 139 -0.87 15.27 17.58
N LEU A 140 -0.67 15.69 16.33
CA LEU A 140 0.58 15.46 15.59
C LEU A 140 1.78 16.12 16.26
N LEU A 141 1.65 17.38 16.70
CA LEU A 141 2.70 18.10 17.42
C LEU A 141 3.04 17.47 18.78
N ARG A 142 2.08 16.82 19.44
CA ARG A 142 2.27 16.15 20.74
C ARG A 142 2.92 14.77 20.61
N ASN A 143 2.48 13.97 19.65
CA ASN A 143 2.86 12.55 19.56
C ASN A 143 3.97 12.30 18.53
N HIS A 144 4.05 13.12 17.48
CA HIS A 144 5.01 13.00 16.39
C HIS A 144 5.78 14.31 16.19
N ALA A 145 6.45 14.76 17.26
CA ALA A 145 7.39 15.90 17.22
C ALA A 145 8.60 15.68 16.27
N GLU A 146 8.69 14.53 15.60
CA GLU A 146 9.63 14.24 14.53
C GLU A 146 9.21 14.83 13.17
N LEU A 147 7.91 15.02 12.95
CA LEU A 147 7.36 15.49 11.68
C LEU A 147 7.66 16.98 11.47
N LYS A 148 8.24 17.31 10.30
CA LYS A 148 8.46 18.69 9.88
C LYS A 148 7.10 19.32 9.52
N ASP A 149 6.91 20.64 9.75
CA ASP A 149 5.61 21.30 9.48
C ASP A 149 5.17 21.16 8.00
N ALA A 150 6.13 21.02 7.08
CA ALA A 150 5.90 20.75 5.65
C ALA A 150 5.35 19.34 5.34
N GLN A 151 5.43 18.39 6.29
CA GLN A 151 4.80 17.08 6.23
C GLN A 151 3.39 17.14 6.86
N ILE A 152 3.26 17.82 8.00
CA ILE A 152 1.97 18.09 8.66
C ILE A 152 1.01 18.82 7.68
N SER A 153 1.49 19.83 6.95
CA SER A 153 0.69 20.52 5.93
C SER A 153 0.24 19.62 4.77
N ARG A 154 1.03 18.59 4.42
CA ARG A 154 0.68 17.58 3.40
C ARG A 154 -0.37 16.59 3.91
N LEU A 155 -0.24 16.13 5.16
CA LEU A 155 -1.16 15.16 5.79
C LEU A 155 -2.54 15.77 6.08
N VAL A 156 -2.60 16.97 6.63
CA VAL A 156 -3.83 17.61 7.14
C VAL A 156 -4.45 18.59 6.13
N GLY A 157 -3.70 19.02 5.11
CA GLY A 157 -4.15 19.97 4.09
C GLY A 157 -4.33 21.40 4.64
N THR A 158 -3.44 21.82 5.54
CA THR A 158 -3.46 23.09 6.29
C THR A 158 -2.27 23.99 5.94
N THR A 159 -2.35 25.28 6.29
CA THR A 159 -1.22 26.23 6.09
C THR A 159 -0.21 26.14 7.23
N LYS A 160 1.06 26.48 6.96
CA LYS A 160 2.11 26.59 7.98
C LYS A 160 1.74 27.58 9.09
N SER A 161 1.18 28.74 8.74
CA SER A 161 0.63 29.71 9.68
C SER A 161 -0.46 29.16 10.62
N THR A 162 -1.22 28.15 10.19
CA THR A 162 -2.18 27.47 11.09
C THR A 162 -1.45 26.54 12.07
N ILE A 163 -0.36 25.91 11.64
CA ILE A 163 0.46 25.00 12.48
C ILE A 163 1.24 25.82 13.52
N GLU A 164 1.85 26.93 13.09
CA GLU A 164 2.51 27.93 13.93
C GLU A 164 1.54 28.48 15.00
N ALA A 165 0.34 28.93 14.61
CA ALA A 165 -0.66 29.44 15.56
C ALA A 165 -1.22 28.39 16.54
N VAL A 166 -1.18 27.10 16.22
CA VAL A 166 -1.51 26.01 17.16
C VAL A 166 -0.33 25.69 18.09
N ARG A 167 0.91 25.72 17.57
CA ARG A 167 2.15 25.55 18.33
C ARG A 167 2.31 26.64 19.40
N GLU A 168 2.02 27.89 19.04
CA GLU A 168 2.08 29.07 19.92
C GLU A 168 0.81 29.25 20.78
N ARG A 169 -0.27 28.48 20.51
CA ARG A 169 -1.62 28.65 21.09
C ARG A 169 -2.27 30.01 20.82
N THR A 170 -1.81 30.75 19.80
CA THR A 170 -2.38 32.02 19.31
C THR A 170 -3.62 31.84 18.42
N HIS A 171 -3.99 30.60 18.08
CA HIS A 171 -5.25 30.29 17.38
C HIS A 171 -6.50 30.70 18.19
N TRP A 172 -7.52 31.27 17.54
CA TRP A 172 -8.73 31.82 18.18
C TRP A 172 -9.51 30.84 19.08
N ASN A 173 -9.38 29.53 18.85
CA ASN A 173 -10.03 28.47 19.63
C ASN A 173 -9.03 27.65 20.48
N SER A 174 -7.84 28.18 20.77
CA SER A 174 -6.75 27.42 21.40
C SER A 174 -7.08 26.82 22.77
N ALA A 175 -7.99 27.44 23.52
CA ALA A 175 -8.46 26.96 24.83
C ALA A 175 -9.33 25.68 24.74
N SER A 176 -10.03 25.44 23.62
CA SER A 176 -10.97 24.31 23.48
C SER A 176 -10.37 23.12 22.73
N LEU A 177 -9.17 23.25 22.16
CA LEU A 177 -8.58 22.22 21.30
C LEU A 177 -8.33 20.92 22.05
N GLN A 178 -8.75 19.80 21.45
CA GLN A 178 -8.49 18.45 21.95
C GLN A 178 -7.54 17.72 20.99
N PRO A 179 -6.48 17.06 21.48
CA PRO A 179 -5.61 16.28 20.60
C PRO A 179 -6.35 15.02 20.11
N LEU A 180 -6.80 15.05 18.85
CA LEU A 180 -7.49 13.94 18.19
C LEU A 180 -6.69 13.44 16.98
N ASP A 181 -6.68 12.12 16.77
CA ASP A 181 -5.87 11.49 15.73
C ASP A 181 -6.40 11.82 14.30
N PRO A 182 -5.56 12.40 13.40
CA PRO A 182 -5.94 12.70 12.02
C PRO A 182 -6.39 11.50 11.19
N VAL A 183 -6.03 10.26 11.56
CA VAL A 183 -6.53 9.03 10.92
C VAL A 183 -7.98 8.78 11.32
N THR A 184 -8.31 8.84 12.63
CA THR A 184 -9.71 8.73 13.11
C THR A 184 -10.63 9.84 12.57
N LEU A 185 -10.06 11.02 12.29
CA LEU A 185 -10.77 12.15 11.68
C LEU A 185 -10.92 12.01 10.15
N GLY A 186 -10.30 11.00 9.53
CA GLY A 186 -10.35 10.74 8.09
C GLY A 186 -9.59 11.74 7.22
N LEU A 187 -8.66 12.50 7.80
CA LEU A 187 -7.89 13.54 7.10
C LEU A 187 -6.72 12.91 6.33
N CYS A 188 -5.93 12.08 7.01
CA CYS A 188 -4.91 11.22 6.42
C CYS A 188 -5.36 9.74 6.45
N SER A 189 -4.69 8.87 5.68
CA SER A 189 -4.78 7.43 5.91
C SER A 189 -3.59 6.96 6.75
N GLN A 190 -3.71 5.82 7.43
CA GLN A 190 -2.62 5.21 8.20
C GLN A 190 -1.33 5.09 7.36
N ILE A 191 -1.46 4.63 6.12
CA ILE A 191 -0.35 4.47 5.16
C ILE A 191 0.32 5.82 4.82
N ASP A 192 -0.46 6.91 4.72
CA ASP A 192 0.09 8.26 4.50
C ASP A 192 0.88 8.73 5.73
N LEU A 193 0.36 8.48 6.95
CA LEU A 193 0.99 8.86 8.22
C LEU A 193 2.31 8.10 8.43
N ASP A 194 2.26 6.76 8.38
CA ASP A 194 3.42 5.89 8.61
C ASP A 194 4.54 6.20 7.60
N MET A 195 4.19 6.52 6.36
CA MET A 195 5.15 6.90 5.33
C MET A 195 5.82 8.25 5.63
N GLU A 196 5.10 9.26 6.13
CA GLU A 196 5.70 10.54 6.51
C GLU A 196 6.52 10.43 7.81
N VAL A 197 6.13 9.57 8.76
CA VAL A 197 6.95 9.27 9.95
C VAL A 197 8.24 8.55 9.55
N ALA A 198 8.18 7.52 8.70
CA ALA A 198 9.36 6.83 8.19
C ALA A 198 10.28 7.75 7.37
N ARG A 199 9.70 8.69 6.58
CA ARG A 199 10.46 9.77 5.94
C ARG A 199 11.12 10.66 6.98
N ALA A 200 10.40 11.15 7.99
CA ALA A 200 10.92 12.06 9.02
C ALA A 200 12.07 11.44 9.83
N ALA A 201 11.96 10.16 10.21
CA ALA A 201 13.01 9.41 10.90
C ALA A 201 14.28 9.29 10.05
N LYS A 202 14.16 9.15 8.72
CA LYS A 202 15.29 9.15 7.77
C LYS A 202 15.83 10.55 7.45
N ASP A 203 14.97 11.56 7.51
CA ASP A 203 15.26 12.98 7.26
C ASP A 203 15.94 13.67 8.46
N LYS A 204 15.95 13.03 9.63
CA LYS A 204 16.84 13.35 10.74
C LYS A 204 18.19 12.64 10.48
N PRO A 205 19.32 13.35 10.42
CA PRO A 205 20.60 12.66 10.61
C PRO A 205 20.58 12.03 12.00
N ALA A 206 21.12 10.82 12.14
CA ALA A 206 21.29 10.20 13.44
C ALA A 206 22.15 11.15 14.30
N VAL A 207 21.57 11.68 15.37
CA VAL A 207 22.33 12.44 16.36
C VAL A 207 23.33 11.46 16.93
N VAL A 208 24.61 11.67 16.63
CA VAL A 208 25.70 10.90 17.21
C VAL A 208 25.64 11.16 18.71
N GLN A 209 25.11 10.20 19.46
CA GLN A 209 25.23 10.18 20.90
C GLN A 209 26.72 9.96 21.18
N ASP A 210 27.38 11.03 21.60
CA ASP A 210 28.78 11.01 22.00
C ASP A 210 28.89 10.13 23.26
N THR A 211 29.19 8.86 23.03
CA THR A 211 28.94 7.76 23.97
C THR A 211 30.10 7.63 24.95
N GLY A 212 30.21 8.64 25.80
CA GLY A 212 31.24 8.80 26.82
C GLY A 212 31.48 7.50 27.59
N ALA A 213 32.67 6.93 27.39
CA ALA A 213 33.20 5.76 28.09
C ALA A 213 32.34 4.48 28.04
N THR A 214 31.84 4.10 26.85
CA THR A 214 31.42 2.70 26.64
C THR A 214 32.65 1.78 26.77
N LEU A 215 32.60 0.82 27.71
CA LEU A 215 33.71 -0.10 27.97
C LEU A 215 33.91 -1.11 26.81
N LEU A 216 35.16 -1.49 26.57
CA LEU A 216 35.56 -2.42 25.52
C LEU A 216 35.02 -3.85 25.77
N PRO A 217 34.73 -4.65 24.72
CA PRO A 217 34.15 -5.97 24.86
C PRO A 217 35.03 -6.97 25.63
N ALA A 218 34.38 -7.85 26.39
CA ALA A 218 35.01 -8.74 27.38
C ALA A 218 35.97 -9.79 26.81
N GLU A 219 36.00 -9.99 25.49
CA GLU A 219 36.94 -10.90 24.82
C GLU A 219 38.41 -10.49 25.05
N VAL A 220 38.67 -9.18 25.18
CA VAL A 220 40.02 -8.63 25.41
C VAL A 220 40.51 -8.87 26.84
N THR A 221 39.60 -8.95 27.83
CA THR A 221 39.96 -9.09 29.25
C THR A 221 40.02 -10.53 29.73
N ALA A 222 39.34 -11.47 29.09
CA ALA A 222 39.33 -12.89 29.48
C ALA A 222 40.61 -13.66 29.12
N ALA A 223 41.37 -13.22 28.11
CA ALA A 223 42.40 -14.02 27.43
C ALA A 223 43.73 -14.25 28.18
N ARG A 224 43.84 -13.99 29.50
CA ARG A 224 45.13 -14.02 30.22
C ARG A 224 45.14 -14.67 31.62
N THR A 225 44.70 -15.92 31.70
CA THR A 225 45.00 -16.87 32.80
C THR A 225 45.22 -18.26 32.16
N LYS A 226 46.06 -19.21 32.62
CA LYS A 226 46.91 -19.47 33.81
C LYS A 226 47.89 -20.64 33.43
N PRO A 227 48.71 -21.26 34.32
CA PRO A 227 49.47 -20.77 35.48
C PRO A 227 50.97 -21.23 35.50
N ALA A 228 51.81 -20.61 36.34
CA ALA A 228 53.03 -21.19 36.93
C ALA A 228 53.48 -20.36 38.16
N GLU A 229 54.06 -21.02 39.17
CA GLU A 229 54.55 -20.46 40.46
C GLU A 229 55.99 -20.97 40.74
N PRO A 230 56.69 -20.62 41.85
CA PRO A 230 56.56 -19.52 42.82
C PRO A 230 57.88 -18.71 43.00
N ALA A 231 57.93 -17.82 44.02
CA ALA A 231 59.11 -17.09 44.56
C ALA A 231 59.73 -16.00 43.62
N GLU A 232 60.17 -14.81 44.06
CA GLU A 232 60.26 -14.13 45.38
C GLU A 232 60.55 -12.61 45.13
N LYS A 233 60.66 -11.63 46.05
CA LYS A 233 60.65 -11.53 47.54
C LYS A 233 60.26 -10.08 47.96
N LEU A 234 59.33 -9.89 48.92
CA LEU A 234 59.12 -8.67 49.78
C LEU A 234 58.79 -7.30 49.11
N PRO A 235 57.89 -6.49 49.73
CA PRO A 235 58.37 -5.54 50.76
C PRO A 235 57.60 -5.57 52.10
N THR A 236 58.31 -5.19 53.16
CA THR A 236 57.81 -4.84 54.52
C THR A 236 57.61 -3.31 54.62
N PHE A 237 56.89 -2.68 55.57
CA PHE A 237 56.29 -3.06 56.87
C PHE A 237 55.05 -2.14 57.16
N ALA A 238 54.20 -2.50 58.12
CA ALA A 238 52.91 -1.83 58.46
C ALA A 238 53.01 -1.04 59.81
N PRO A 239 51.94 -0.73 60.59
CA PRO A 239 50.47 -0.74 60.40
C PRO A 239 49.93 0.72 60.35
N SER A 240 48.71 1.17 60.72
CA SER A 240 47.43 0.66 61.28
C SER A 240 46.31 1.57 60.71
N ALA A 241 44.98 1.32 60.67
CA ALA A 241 43.97 0.41 61.22
C ALA A 241 42.86 1.24 61.92
N PRO A 242 41.56 0.85 61.95
CA PRO A 242 40.86 -0.19 61.17
C PRO A 242 39.62 0.35 60.40
N LYS A 243 38.93 -0.53 59.65
CA LYS A 243 37.54 -0.32 59.15
C LYS A 243 36.58 -1.31 59.84
N PRO A 244 35.27 -1.00 59.97
CA PRO A 244 34.24 -2.03 60.13
C PRO A 244 34.04 -2.79 58.80
N GLU A 245 33.54 -4.02 58.89
CA GLU A 245 33.42 -4.96 57.76
C GLU A 245 32.03 -5.00 57.13
N GLU A 246 31.91 -5.65 55.96
CA GLU A 246 30.65 -5.82 55.23
C GLU A 246 29.83 -6.99 55.81
N GLU A 247 28.65 -6.71 56.36
CA GLU A 247 27.75 -7.74 56.89
C GLU A 247 27.23 -8.65 55.76
N LYS A 248 27.49 -9.95 55.88
CA LYS A 248 26.89 -10.97 55.02
C LYS A 248 25.44 -11.19 55.47
N ILE A 249 24.51 -11.06 54.53
CA ILE A 249 23.07 -11.12 54.82
C ILE A 249 22.64 -12.60 54.94
N ASP A 250 22.49 -13.09 56.16
CA ASP A 250 22.00 -14.45 56.42
C ASP A 250 20.49 -14.59 56.15
N PRO A 251 20.05 -15.61 55.38
CA PRO A 251 18.67 -15.70 54.88
C PRO A 251 17.63 -15.97 55.97
N ASP A 252 17.99 -16.69 57.06
CA ASP A 252 17.05 -17.00 58.15
C ASP A 252 16.58 -15.74 58.91
N SER A 253 17.39 -14.66 58.93
CA SER A 253 16.99 -13.38 59.53
C SER A 253 15.81 -12.73 58.80
N VAL A 254 15.60 -13.05 57.52
CA VAL A 254 14.48 -12.52 56.72
C VAL A 254 13.19 -13.26 57.06
N PHE A 255 13.24 -14.58 57.23
CA PHE A 255 12.06 -15.42 57.48
C PHE A 255 11.63 -15.50 58.95
N ALA A 256 12.50 -15.11 59.90
CA ALA A 256 12.12 -15.00 61.31
C ALA A 256 10.91 -14.07 61.52
N LYS A 257 10.92 -12.87 60.90
CA LYS A 257 9.91 -11.82 61.07
C LYS A 257 8.53 -12.13 60.46
N LEU A 258 8.36 -13.29 59.82
CA LEU A 258 7.09 -13.72 59.24
C LEU A 258 6.32 -14.69 60.15
N LYS A 259 6.93 -15.20 61.23
CA LYS A 259 6.32 -16.21 62.12
C LYS A 259 5.44 -15.63 63.23
N ASP A 260 5.50 -14.32 63.47
CA ASP A 260 4.75 -13.65 64.54
C ASP A 260 3.28 -13.36 64.18
N PHE A 261 2.91 -13.43 62.89
CA PHE A 261 1.52 -13.29 62.44
C PHE A 261 0.71 -14.59 62.64
N LYS A 262 0.36 -14.88 63.90
CA LYS A 262 -0.77 -15.79 64.18
C LYS A 262 -2.11 -15.04 63.99
N PRO A 263 -3.09 -15.62 63.28
CA PRO A 263 -4.45 -15.10 63.31
C PRO A 263 -5.03 -15.25 64.72
N LYS A 264 -5.90 -14.33 65.12
CA LYS A 264 -6.82 -14.53 66.24
C LYS A 264 -8.16 -15.01 65.72
N GLU A 265 -8.65 -16.04 66.40
CA GLU A 265 -10.04 -16.45 66.52
C GLU A 265 -10.83 -15.40 67.35
#